data_AF-A0A8J4LZN0-F1
#
_entry.id   AF-A0A8J4LZN0-F1
#
_cell.length_a   1.000
_cell.length_b   1.000
_cell.length_c   1.000
_cell.angle_alpha   90.00
_cell.angle_beta   90.00
_cell.angle_gamma   90.00
#
_symmetry.space_group_name_H-M   'P 1'
#
loop_
_entity.id
_entity.type
_entity.pdbx_description
1 polymer ?
#
loop_
_entity_poly.entity_id
_entity_poly.type
_entity_poly.pdbx_seq_one_letter_code
_entity_poly.pdbx_strand_id
1 'polypeptide(L)'
;RWGVNEAIKQTALHIAEQGYRVLIPDLYRGRVAVERMEAIGLSSDLNWTRGIDDVVKAVEYLRKTGSKKVAIIGFCQGGGMALCGAQFARVDAALPFYGIPSNFTGCNPRLIPQSVPVQAHFGTNDTAFPVATRVMPLVDSMKAAGVDIKLYLYDGLPHAFFNAITPAGRLLMSGGSPGFKFPNETLVTLAFSRVTNFLRLHIRH
;
A
#
# COMPACT_ATOMS: atom_id res chain seq x y z
N ARG A 1 2.59 12.63 -7.67
CA ARG A 1 3.25 13.13 -6.45
C ARG A 1 3.53 11.93 -5.54
N TRP A 2 4.77 11.78 -5.08
CA TRP A 2 5.21 10.71 -4.15
C TRP A 2 5.73 11.33 -2.86
N GLY A 3 5.83 10.53 -1.79
CA GLY A 3 6.14 11.00 -0.43
C GLY A 3 4.89 11.36 0.39
N VAL A 4 5.10 12.01 1.54
CA VAL A 4 4.04 12.41 2.49
C VAL A 4 3.25 13.62 1.97
N ASN A 5 2.52 13.41 0.87
CA ASN A 5 1.66 14.40 0.23
C ASN A 5 0.26 14.50 0.87
N GLU A 6 -0.57 15.42 0.38
CA GLU A 6 -1.91 15.63 0.93
C GLU A 6 -2.84 14.42 0.76
N ALA A 7 -2.73 13.68 -0.36
CA ALA A 7 -3.56 12.51 -0.59
C ALA A 7 -3.28 11.39 0.43
N ILE A 8 -2.00 11.14 0.77
CA ILE A 8 -1.65 10.14 1.77
C ILE A 8 -1.99 10.59 3.20
N LYS A 9 -1.88 11.90 3.50
CA LYS A 9 -2.34 12.46 4.78
C LYS A 9 -3.85 12.29 4.96
N GLN A 10 -4.65 12.63 3.95
CA GLN A 10 -6.11 12.46 4.00
C GLN A 10 -6.51 10.98 4.09
N THR A 11 -5.79 10.09 3.38
CA THR A 11 -6.01 8.65 3.50
C THR A 11 -5.71 8.14 4.91
N ALA A 12 -4.63 8.61 5.52
CA ALA A 12 -4.29 8.29 6.91
C ALA A 12 -5.34 8.81 7.90
N LEU A 13 -5.88 10.02 7.67
CA LEU A 13 -6.98 10.56 8.46
C LEU A 13 -8.25 9.70 8.34
N HIS A 14 -8.63 9.29 7.11
CA HIS A 14 -9.77 8.39 6.91
C HIS A 14 -9.62 7.05 7.64
N ILE A 15 -8.40 6.51 7.72
CA ILE A 15 -8.13 5.31 8.52
C ILE A 15 -8.19 5.63 10.01
N ALA A 16 -7.64 6.77 10.45
CA ALA A 16 -7.67 7.19 11.84
C ALA A 16 -9.09 7.43 12.37
N GLU A 17 -9.98 7.96 11.54
CA GLU A 17 -11.41 8.12 11.82
C GLU A 17 -12.14 6.79 12.09
N GLN A 18 -11.55 5.65 11.69
CA GLN A 18 -12.06 4.31 12.04
C GLN A 18 -11.59 3.83 13.42
N GLY A 19 -10.89 4.67 14.19
CA GLY A 19 -10.39 4.38 15.55
C GLY A 19 -8.92 3.99 15.61
N TYR A 20 -8.18 3.99 14.50
CA TYR A 20 -6.79 3.55 14.46
C TYR A 20 -5.79 4.66 14.72
N ARG A 21 -4.69 4.34 15.41
CA ARG A 21 -3.50 5.19 15.42
C ARG A 21 -2.69 4.95 14.16
N VAL A 22 -2.45 6.00 13.37
CA VAL A 22 -1.74 5.92 12.10
C VAL A 22 -0.40 6.65 12.18
N LEU A 23 0.66 6.03 11.65
CA LEU A 23 1.98 6.62 11.47
C LEU A 23 2.37 6.50 10.00
N ILE A 24 2.81 7.61 9.40
CA ILE A 24 3.33 7.64 8.03
C ILE A 24 4.84 7.84 8.11
N PRO A 25 5.67 6.81 7.91
CA PRO A 25 7.12 6.99 7.85
C PRO A 25 7.49 7.76 6.58
N ASP A 26 8.30 8.81 6.73
CA ASP A 26 8.79 9.58 5.61
C ASP A 26 10.03 8.88 4.99
N LEU A 27 9.74 7.94 4.08
CA LEU A 27 10.76 7.18 3.36
C LEU A 27 11.61 8.04 2.42
N TYR A 28 11.18 9.27 2.14
CA TYR A 28 11.83 10.20 1.23
C TYR A 28 12.48 11.39 1.95
N ARG A 29 12.47 11.42 3.29
CA ARG A 29 13.16 12.41 4.15
C ARG A 29 12.79 13.86 3.81
N GLY A 30 11.50 14.12 3.69
CA GLY A 30 10.93 15.44 3.43
C GLY A 30 10.78 15.74 1.94
N ARG A 31 11.32 14.90 1.05
CA ARG A 31 11.16 15.08 -0.39
C ARG A 31 9.76 14.65 -0.81
N VAL A 32 8.97 15.63 -1.25
CA VAL A 32 7.67 15.40 -1.90
C VAL A 32 7.86 15.70 -3.37
N ALA A 33 7.70 14.68 -4.23
CA ALA A 33 7.78 14.91 -5.67
C ALA A 33 6.56 15.73 -6.11
N VAL A 34 6.78 16.93 -6.64
CA VAL A 34 5.69 17.84 -7.05
C VAL A 34 5.31 17.58 -8.50
N GLU A 35 6.31 17.27 -9.34
CA GLU A 35 6.23 17.03 -10.78
C GLU A 35 6.24 15.53 -11.14
N ARG A 36 5.69 15.15 -12.31
CA ARG A 36 5.65 13.73 -12.76
C ARG A 36 7.06 13.18 -13.04
N MET A 37 7.95 13.99 -13.62
CA MET A 37 9.34 13.59 -13.89
C MET A 37 10.17 13.49 -12.61
N GLU A 38 9.98 14.42 -11.67
CA GLU A 38 10.62 14.36 -10.35
C GLU A 38 10.14 13.16 -9.55
N ALA A 39 8.86 12.79 -9.69
CA ALA A 39 8.34 11.55 -9.13
C ALA A 39 9.16 10.39 -9.70
N ILE A 40 9.17 10.16 -11.02
CA ILE A 40 9.92 9.07 -11.67
C ILE A 40 11.39 8.98 -11.19
N GLY A 41 12.08 10.11 -11.03
CA GLY A 41 13.43 10.16 -10.44
C GLY A 41 13.45 9.63 -8.99
N LEU A 42 12.57 10.12 -8.12
CA LEU A 42 12.42 9.65 -6.73
C LEU A 42 12.08 8.15 -6.61
N SER A 43 11.33 7.54 -7.55
CA SER A 43 11.11 6.08 -7.58
C SER A 43 12.40 5.32 -7.70
N SER A 44 13.27 5.82 -8.57
CA SER A 44 14.53 5.18 -8.96
C SER A 44 15.55 5.25 -7.82
N ASP A 45 15.46 6.30 -7.00
CA ASP A 45 16.32 6.54 -5.84
C ASP A 45 15.86 5.83 -4.56
N LEU A 46 14.70 5.16 -4.55
CA LEU A 46 14.21 4.52 -3.32
C LEU A 46 15.19 3.42 -2.89
N ASN A 47 15.93 3.69 -1.82
CA ASN A 47 16.77 2.70 -1.17
C ASN A 47 15.88 1.72 -0.39
N TRP A 48 15.58 0.58 -1.00
CA TRP A 48 14.71 -0.44 -0.42
C TRP A 48 15.18 -0.95 0.93
N THR A 49 16.48 -1.23 1.09
CA THR A 49 17.05 -1.68 2.37
C THR A 49 16.78 -0.68 3.48
N ARG A 50 17.04 0.61 3.22
CA ARG A 50 16.77 1.68 4.18
C ARG A 50 15.28 1.88 4.43
N GLY A 51 14.45 1.80 3.38
CA GLY A 51 13.00 1.90 3.51
C GLY A 51 12.41 0.79 4.38
N ILE A 52 12.92 -0.44 4.25
CA ILE A 52 12.53 -1.56 5.11
C ILE A 52 12.96 -1.30 6.56
N ASP A 53 14.18 -0.82 6.80
CA ASP A 53 14.64 -0.45 8.15
C ASP A 53 13.78 0.65 8.79
N ASP A 54 13.37 1.66 8.01
CA ASP A 54 12.44 2.69 8.47
C ASP A 54 11.07 2.12 8.84
N VAL A 55 10.55 1.16 8.05
CA VAL A 55 9.31 0.46 8.35
C VAL A 55 9.44 -0.35 9.64
N VAL A 56 10.55 -1.08 9.83
CA VAL A 56 10.83 -1.83 11.08
C VAL A 56 10.79 -0.88 12.28
N LYS A 57 11.52 0.24 12.21
CA LYS A 57 11.57 1.25 13.27
C LYS A 57 10.21 1.90 13.53
N ALA A 58 9.41 2.15 12.49
CA ALA A 58 8.07 2.68 12.63
C ALA A 58 7.13 1.71 13.38
N VAL A 59 7.20 0.42 13.06
CA VAL A 59 6.43 -0.62 13.77
C VAL A 59 6.90 -0.75 15.22
N GLU A 60 8.21 -0.78 15.47
CA GLU A 60 8.74 -0.79 16.83
C GLU A 60 8.29 0.42 17.64
N TYR A 61 8.30 1.61 17.05
CA TYR A 61 7.86 2.83 17.72
C TYR A 61 6.37 2.75 18.11
N LEU A 62 5.50 2.32 17.19
CA LEU A 62 4.07 2.13 17.48
C LEU A 62 3.89 1.15 18.65
N ARG A 63 4.60 0.02 18.64
CA ARG A 63 4.54 -0.98 19.72
C ARG A 63 5.03 -0.42 21.05
N LYS A 64 6.22 0.21 21.07
CA LYS A 64 6.82 0.83 22.27
C LYS A 64 5.93 1.91 22.87
N THR A 65 5.10 2.55 22.06
CA THR A 65 4.19 3.62 22.48
C THR A 65 2.73 3.17 22.58
N GLY A 66 2.46 1.87 22.72
CA GLY A 66 1.17 1.34 23.17
C GLY A 66 0.36 0.55 22.14
N SER A 67 0.78 0.44 20.88
CA SER A 67 0.07 -0.36 19.88
C SER A 67 0.38 -1.86 20.05
N LYS A 68 -0.59 -2.65 20.51
CA LYS A 68 -0.45 -4.12 20.63
C LYS A 68 -0.40 -4.84 19.29
N LYS A 69 -1.12 -4.32 18.30
CA LYS A 69 -1.24 -4.85 16.94
C LYS A 69 -0.89 -3.76 15.94
N VAL A 70 -0.17 -4.10 14.87
CA VAL A 70 0.25 -3.15 13.83
C VAL A 70 0.04 -3.75 12.45
N ALA A 71 -0.67 -3.05 11.56
CA ALA A 71 -0.75 -3.38 10.14
C ALA A 71 0.08 -2.40 9.32
N ILE A 72 0.54 -2.85 8.15
CA ILE A 72 1.13 -1.99 7.12
C ILE A 72 0.20 -1.88 5.92
N ILE A 73 -0.09 -0.65 5.51
CA ILE A 73 -0.84 -0.34 4.28
C ILE A 73 0.10 0.44 3.37
N GLY A 74 0.18 0.06 2.10
CA GLY A 74 1.10 0.71 1.18
C GLY A 74 0.55 0.74 -0.24
N PHE A 75 0.85 1.82 -0.95
CA PHE A 75 0.29 2.14 -2.27
C PHE A 75 1.39 2.25 -3.33
N CYS A 76 1.19 1.67 -4.52
CA CYS A 76 2.18 1.67 -5.61
C CYS A 76 3.52 1.07 -5.13
N GLN A 77 4.64 1.80 -5.17
CA GLN A 77 5.89 1.34 -4.57
C GLN A 77 5.75 1.01 -3.08
N GLY A 78 4.91 1.75 -2.37
CA GLY A 78 4.55 1.46 -0.99
C GLY A 78 3.86 0.11 -0.83
N GLY A 79 3.14 -0.39 -1.84
CA GLY A 79 2.54 -1.72 -1.83
C GLY A 79 3.60 -2.83 -1.87
N GLY A 80 4.64 -2.65 -2.70
CA GLY A 80 5.81 -3.52 -2.64
C GLY A 80 6.54 -3.41 -1.30
N MET A 81 6.69 -2.20 -0.76
CA MET A 81 7.27 -1.98 0.56
C MET A 81 6.43 -2.61 1.69
N ALA A 82 5.10 -2.66 1.56
CA ALA A 82 4.22 -3.32 2.52
C ALA A 82 4.46 -4.83 2.55
N LEU A 83 4.64 -5.46 1.39
CA LEU A 83 5.01 -6.87 1.30
C LEU A 83 6.39 -7.15 1.91
N CYS A 84 7.38 -6.29 1.63
CA CYS A 84 8.72 -6.45 2.21
C CYS A 84 8.74 -6.16 3.71
N GLY A 85 8.05 -5.12 4.16
CA GLY A 85 7.85 -4.82 5.58
C GLY A 85 7.18 -5.98 6.31
N ALA A 86 6.22 -6.66 5.69
CA ALA A 86 5.56 -7.83 6.28
C ALA A 86 6.52 -8.99 6.56
N GLN A 87 7.57 -9.14 5.75
CA GLN A 87 8.62 -10.13 5.97
C GLN A 87 9.50 -9.80 7.18
N PHE A 88 9.82 -8.52 7.42
CA PHE A 88 10.88 -8.13 8.37
C PHE A 88 10.38 -7.43 9.65
N ALA A 89 9.30 -6.67 9.59
CA ALA A 89 8.92 -5.70 10.63
C ALA A 89 8.01 -6.25 11.74
N ARG A 90 7.73 -7.56 11.76
CA ARG A 90 6.83 -8.19 12.75
C ARG A 90 5.48 -7.48 12.87
N VAL A 91 4.88 -7.14 11.74
CA VAL A 91 3.49 -6.66 11.65
C VAL A 91 2.51 -7.82 11.86
N ASP A 92 1.26 -7.49 12.15
CA ASP A 92 0.16 -8.45 12.33
C ASP A 92 -0.73 -8.56 11.08
N ALA A 93 -0.58 -7.67 10.11
CA ALA A 93 -1.30 -7.71 8.83
C ALA A 93 -0.61 -6.81 7.79
N ALA A 94 -0.81 -7.11 6.51
CA ALA A 94 -0.32 -6.27 5.41
C ALA A 94 -1.39 -6.06 4.32
N LEU A 95 -1.46 -4.84 3.80
CA LEU A 95 -2.42 -4.45 2.76
C LEU A 95 -1.71 -3.74 1.60
N PRO A 96 -1.12 -4.48 0.64
CA PRO A 96 -0.53 -3.90 -0.55
C PRO A 96 -1.60 -3.49 -1.58
N PHE A 97 -1.54 -2.24 -2.01
CA PHE A 97 -2.38 -1.66 -3.05
C PHE A 97 -1.57 -1.42 -4.33
N TYR A 98 -2.02 -2.03 -5.43
CA TYR A 98 -1.49 -1.86 -6.79
C TYR A 98 0.04 -1.76 -6.81
N GLY A 99 0.70 -2.70 -6.14
CA GLY A 99 2.13 -2.62 -5.88
C GLY A 99 2.71 -3.95 -5.47
N ILE A 100 3.81 -4.34 -6.10
CA ILE A 100 4.62 -5.51 -5.75
C ILE A 100 6.08 -5.06 -5.62
N PRO A 101 6.95 -5.83 -4.93
CA PRO A 101 8.36 -5.50 -4.86
C PRO A 101 8.95 -5.36 -6.26
N SER A 102 9.77 -4.32 -6.46
CA SER A 102 10.58 -4.19 -7.67
C SER A 102 11.70 -5.24 -7.67
N ASN A 103 12.62 -5.24 -8.63
CA ASN A 103 13.75 -6.20 -8.76
C ASN A 103 14.75 -6.17 -7.58
N PHE A 104 14.35 -5.70 -6.40
CA PHE A 104 15.08 -5.78 -5.15
C PHE A 104 15.12 -7.23 -4.64
N THR A 105 16.33 -7.80 -4.63
CA THR A 105 16.58 -9.19 -4.22
C THR A 105 16.57 -9.41 -2.71
N GLY A 106 16.65 -8.34 -1.90
CA GLY A 106 16.67 -8.44 -0.44
C GLY A 106 15.30 -8.71 0.20
N CYS A 107 14.26 -8.90 -0.60
CA CYS A 107 12.90 -9.17 -0.15
C CYS A 107 12.31 -10.32 -0.96
N ASN A 108 11.72 -11.29 -0.28
CA ASN A 108 11.03 -12.42 -0.86
C ASN A 108 9.66 -12.55 -0.18
N PRO A 109 8.57 -12.05 -0.79
CA PRO A 109 7.23 -12.12 -0.20
C PRO A 109 6.75 -13.53 0.16
N ARG A 110 7.37 -14.58 -0.40
CA ARG A 110 7.10 -15.99 -0.03
C ARG A 110 7.58 -16.34 1.38
N LEU A 111 8.42 -15.50 2.00
CA LEU A 111 8.93 -15.65 3.35
C LEU A 111 8.13 -14.84 4.38
N ILE A 112 7.03 -14.20 3.99
CA ILE A 112 6.12 -13.56 4.95
C ILE A 112 5.60 -14.65 5.90
N PRO A 113 5.66 -14.46 7.23
CA PRO A 113 5.19 -15.48 8.16
C PRO A 113 3.71 -15.80 7.93
N GLN A 114 3.33 -17.08 8.03
CA GLN A 114 1.93 -17.52 7.82
C GLN A 114 0.94 -16.89 8.80
N SER A 115 1.42 -16.43 9.96
CA SER A 115 0.63 -15.68 10.95
C SER A 115 0.32 -14.24 10.54
N VAL A 116 0.86 -13.75 9.43
CA VAL A 116 0.65 -12.39 8.91
C VAL A 116 -0.28 -12.45 7.71
N PRO A 117 -1.60 -12.28 7.91
CA PRO A 117 -2.55 -12.22 6.80
C PRO A 117 -2.29 -11.02 5.90
N VAL A 118 -2.40 -11.24 4.59
CA VAL A 118 -2.17 -10.25 3.54
C VAL A 118 -3.45 -10.02 2.74
N GLN A 119 -3.92 -8.78 2.67
CA GLN A 119 -5.05 -8.39 1.82
C GLN A 119 -4.59 -7.48 0.68
N ALA A 120 -4.44 -8.07 -0.52
CA ALA A 120 -3.92 -7.39 -1.70
C ALA A 120 -5.04 -6.82 -2.57
N HIS A 121 -4.84 -5.60 -3.11
CA HIS A 121 -5.87 -4.88 -3.87
C HIS A 121 -5.35 -4.36 -5.21
N PHE A 122 -5.92 -4.81 -6.33
CA PHE A 122 -5.47 -4.47 -7.68
C PHE A 122 -6.64 -4.19 -8.63
N GLY A 123 -6.49 -3.19 -9.50
CA GLY A 123 -7.43 -2.97 -10.61
C GLY A 123 -7.10 -3.88 -11.79
N THR A 124 -8.10 -4.34 -12.54
CA THR A 124 -7.85 -5.22 -13.71
C THR A 124 -7.26 -4.47 -14.90
N ASN A 125 -7.39 -3.14 -14.94
CA ASN A 125 -6.81 -2.28 -15.98
C ASN A 125 -5.51 -1.58 -15.50
N ASP A 126 -4.81 -2.18 -14.54
CA ASP A 126 -3.50 -1.70 -14.08
C ASP A 126 -2.41 -2.06 -15.10
N THR A 127 -1.86 -1.04 -15.77
CA THR A 127 -0.78 -1.20 -16.75
C THR A 127 0.62 -1.18 -16.13
N ALA A 128 0.78 -0.69 -14.90
CA ALA A 128 2.07 -0.68 -14.20
C ALA A 128 2.39 -2.05 -13.59
N PHE A 129 1.35 -2.72 -13.10
CA PHE A 129 1.43 -4.08 -12.58
C PHE A 129 0.32 -4.95 -13.18
N PRO A 130 0.47 -5.40 -14.44
CA PRO A 130 -0.54 -6.21 -15.11
C PRO A 130 -0.87 -7.49 -14.32
N VAL A 131 -2.17 -7.73 -14.13
CA VAL A 131 -2.65 -8.79 -13.23
C VAL A 131 -2.17 -10.17 -13.68
N ALA A 132 -2.36 -10.49 -14.96
CA ALA A 132 -2.07 -11.82 -15.51
C ALA A 132 -0.58 -12.17 -15.48
N THR A 133 0.30 -11.21 -15.74
CA THR A 133 1.74 -11.48 -15.92
C THR A 133 2.61 -11.15 -14.72
N ARG A 134 2.11 -10.34 -13.77
CA ARG A 134 2.89 -9.92 -12.60
C ARG A 134 2.23 -10.23 -11.27
N VAL A 135 0.95 -9.86 -11.10
CA VAL A 135 0.27 -9.97 -9.79
C VAL A 135 -0.10 -11.42 -9.49
N MET A 136 -0.80 -12.09 -10.40
CA MET A 136 -1.24 -13.47 -10.21
C MET A 136 -0.06 -14.43 -9.97
N PRO A 137 1.03 -14.42 -10.78
CA PRO A 137 2.18 -15.29 -10.51
C PRO A 137 2.81 -15.09 -9.13
N LEU A 138 2.90 -13.83 -8.67
CA LEU A 138 3.40 -13.54 -7.33
C LEU A 138 2.46 -14.11 -6.25
N VAL A 139 1.17 -13.82 -6.35
CA VAL A 139 0.16 -14.28 -5.39
C VAL A 139 0.12 -15.81 -5.32
N ASP A 140 0.18 -16.49 -6.47
CA ASP A 140 0.19 -17.95 -6.53
C ASP A 140 1.47 -18.51 -5.89
N SER A 141 2.63 -17.88 -6.14
CA SER A 141 3.88 -18.29 -5.50
C SER A 141 3.87 -18.09 -3.97
N MET A 142 3.20 -17.05 -3.48
CA MET A 142 3.04 -16.78 -2.05
C MET A 142 2.11 -17.80 -1.41
N LYS A 143 0.98 -18.13 -2.06
CA LYS A 143 0.07 -19.19 -1.61
C LYS A 143 0.76 -20.55 -1.58
N ALA A 144 1.54 -20.88 -2.61
CA ALA A 144 2.31 -22.12 -2.65
C ALA A 144 3.34 -22.23 -1.52
N ALA A 145 3.84 -21.09 -1.02
CA ALA A 145 4.71 -21.02 0.16
C ALA A 145 3.94 -20.99 1.50
N GLY A 146 2.59 -21.06 1.46
CA GLY A 146 1.72 -21.08 2.64
C GLY A 146 1.41 -19.71 3.24
N VAL A 147 1.73 -18.60 2.55
CA VAL A 147 1.32 -17.26 3.00
C VAL A 147 -0.19 -17.12 2.92
N ASP A 148 -0.82 -16.64 3.99
CA ASP A 148 -2.24 -16.28 4.00
C ASP A 148 -2.46 -14.98 3.21
N ILE A 149 -2.63 -15.09 1.89
CA ILE A 149 -2.86 -13.96 1.01
C ILE A 149 -4.21 -14.06 0.29
N LYS A 150 -5.01 -13.00 0.43
CA LYS A 150 -6.25 -12.77 -0.32
C LYS A 150 -6.07 -11.64 -1.32
N LEU A 151 -6.23 -11.97 -2.61
CA LEU A 151 -6.23 -10.99 -3.70
C LEU A 151 -7.65 -10.54 -4.02
N TYR A 152 -7.86 -9.22 -4.03
CA TYR A 152 -9.06 -8.59 -4.54
C TYR A 152 -8.77 -7.84 -5.84
N LEU A 153 -9.49 -8.24 -6.88
CA LEU A 153 -9.47 -7.58 -8.18
C LEU A 153 -10.70 -6.66 -8.33
N TYR A 154 -10.48 -5.49 -8.91
CA TYR A 154 -11.52 -4.49 -9.17
C TYR A 154 -11.63 -4.24 -10.66
N ASP A 155 -12.75 -4.63 -11.24
CA ASP A 155 -12.92 -4.61 -12.68
C ASP A 155 -12.88 -3.19 -13.27
N GLY A 156 -12.17 -3.02 -14.37
CA GLY A 156 -11.97 -1.76 -15.08
C GLY A 156 -11.14 -0.71 -14.33
N LEU A 157 -10.79 -0.93 -13.06
CA LEU A 157 -10.06 0.08 -12.29
C LEU A 157 -8.59 0.18 -12.73
N PRO A 158 -8.03 1.40 -12.84
CA PRO A 158 -6.65 1.61 -13.24
C PRO A 158 -5.69 1.50 -12.06
N HIS A 159 -4.40 1.63 -12.35
CA HIS A 159 -3.39 1.90 -11.32
C HIS A 159 -3.77 3.13 -10.48
N ALA A 160 -3.43 3.10 -9.19
CA ALA A 160 -3.68 4.21 -8.26
C ALA A 160 -5.17 4.57 -8.06
N PHE A 161 -6.11 3.67 -8.37
CA PHE A 161 -7.56 3.91 -8.25
C PHE A 161 -7.99 4.36 -6.84
N PHE A 162 -7.31 3.90 -5.79
CA PHE A 162 -7.69 4.17 -4.41
C PHE A 162 -7.44 5.62 -4.00
N ASN A 163 -6.64 6.38 -4.75
CA ASN A 163 -6.52 7.83 -4.54
C ASN A 163 -7.87 8.54 -4.69
N ALA A 164 -8.83 7.98 -5.43
CA ALA A 164 -10.15 8.58 -5.58
C ALA A 164 -10.99 8.58 -4.28
N ILE A 165 -10.54 7.93 -3.20
CA ILE A 165 -11.23 7.92 -1.90
C ILE A 165 -11.18 9.28 -1.20
N THR A 166 -10.24 10.16 -1.56
CA THR A 166 -10.12 11.50 -0.96
C THR A 166 -10.18 12.61 -2.01
N PRO A 167 -10.68 13.82 -1.66
CA PRO A 167 -10.65 14.97 -2.57
C PRO A 167 -9.23 15.29 -3.09
N ALA A 168 -8.22 15.25 -2.20
CA ALA A 168 -6.83 15.51 -2.60
C ALA A 168 -6.28 14.44 -3.55
N GLY A 169 -6.66 13.17 -3.34
CA GLY A 169 -6.26 12.10 -4.24
C GLY A 169 -6.98 12.18 -5.60
N ARG A 170 -8.24 12.62 -5.66
CA ARG A 170 -8.93 12.91 -6.94
C ARG A 170 -8.21 14.02 -7.72
N LEU A 171 -7.79 15.09 -7.05
CA LEU A 171 -7.00 16.15 -7.67
C LEU A 171 -5.64 15.62 -8.20
N LEU A 172 -5.00 14.74 -7.43
CA LEU A 172 -3.76 14.08 -7.84
C LEU A 172 -3.94 13.22 -9.10
N MET A 173 -5.06 12.50 -9.20
CA MET A 173 -5.37 11.64 -10.34
C MET A 173 -5.67 12.44 -11.60
N SER A 174 -6.50 13.49 -11.50
CA SER A 174 -6.87 14.29 -12.66
C SER A 174 -5.71 15.13 -13.18
N GLY A 175 -4.76 15.50 -12.32
CA GLY A 175 -3.70 16.44 -12.69
C GLY A 175 -4.24 17.79 -13.16
N GLY A 176 -5.48 18.13 -12.78
CA GLY A 176 -6.19 19.32 -13.26
C GLY A 176 -6.81 19.18 -14.66
N SER A 177 -6.73 18.02 -15.32
CA SER A 177 -7.30 17.80 -16.65
C SER A 177 -8.85 17.80 -16.62
N PRO A 178 -9.51 18.73 -17.33
CA PRO A 178 -10.97 18.69 -17.50
C PRO A 178 -11.41 17.40 -18.19
N GLY A 179 -12.52 16.80 -17.72
CA GLY A 179 -13.06 15.57 -18.31
C GLY A 179 -12.31 14.28 -17.95
N PHE A 180 -11.37 14.32 -16.99
CA PHE A 180 -10.75 13.11 -16.45
C PHE A 180 -11.82 12.15 -15.90
N LYS A 181 -11.83 10.91 -16.41
CA LYS A 181 -12.76 9.88 -15.94
C LYS A 181 -12.22 9.27 -14.65
N PHE A 182 -12.91 9.54 -13.54
CA PHE A 182 -12.58 8.94 -12.26
C PHE A 182 -12.91 7.45 -12.22
N PRO A 183 -12.18 6.68 -11.40
CA PRO A 183 -12.54 5.30 -11.07
C PRO A 183 -14.00 5.18 -10.62
N ASN A 184 -14.60 4.01 -10.85
CA ASN A 184 -15.94 3.71 -10.36
C ASN A 184 -15.97 3.84 -8.81
N GLU A 185 -16.78 4.78 -8.32
CA GLU A 185 -16.85 5.11 -6.89
C GLU A 185 -17.35 3.96 -6.03
N THR A 186 -18.29 3.15 -6.53
CA THR A 186 -18.77 1.96 -5.83
C THR A 186 -17.64 0.97 -5.58
N LEU A 187 -16.75 0.76 -6.57
CA LEU A 187 -15.60 -0.13 -6.43
C LEU A 187 -14.51 0.44 -5.51
N VAL A 188 -14.29 1.77 -5.52
CA VAL A 188 -13.37 2.44 -4.60
C VAL A 188 -13.88 2.32 -3.16
N THR A 189 -15.16 2.58 -2.93
CA THR A 189 -15.81 2.42 -1.61
C THR A 189 -15.81 0.96 -1.15
N LEU A 190 -16.01 0.00 -2.06
CA LEU A 190 -15.88 -1.42 -1.77
C LEU A 190 -14.45 -1.80 -1.37
N ALA A 191 -13.43 -1.18 -1.98
CA ALA A 191 -12.06 -1.38 -1.55
C ALA A 191 -11.83 -0.87 -0.13
N PHE A 192 -12.35 0.31 0.19
CA PHE A 192 -12.24 0.88 1.53
C PHE A 192 -12.98 0.03 2.58
N SER A 193 -14.18 -0.46 2.28
CA SER A 193 -14.93 -1.32 3.21
C SER A 193 -14.23 -2.66 3.47
N ARG A 194 -13.54 -3.24 2.47
CA ARG A 194 -12.71 -4.43 2.66
C ARG A 194 -11.53 -4.15 3.59
N VAL A 195 -10.85 -3.01 3.43
CA VAL A 195 -9.77 -2.57 4.33
C VAL A 195 -10.27 -2.43 5.76
N THR A 196 -11.35 -1.69 5.99
CA THR A 196 -11.85 -1.45 7.35
C THR A 196 -12.31 -2.73 8.03
N ASN A 197 -12.99 -3.62 7.30
CA ASN A 197 -13.36 -4.95 7.82
C ASN A 197 -12.13 -5.79 8.16
N PHE A 198 -11.11 -5.78 7.31
CA PHE A 198 -9.87 -6.51 7.55
C PHE A 198 -9.11 -6.00 8.78
N LEU A 199 -8.97 -4.68 8.90
CA LEU A 199 -8.34 -4.07 10.07
C LEU A 199 -9.14 -4.40 11.36
N ARG A 200 -10.47 -4.40 11.32
CA ARG A 200 -11.30 -4.79 12.49
C ARG A 200 -11.11 -6.25 12.89
N LEU A 201 -10.76 -7.13 11.96
CA LEU A 201 -10.51 -8.54 12.25
C LEU A 201 -9.10 -8.75 12.84
N HIS A 202 -8.08 -8.11 12.28
CA HIS A 202 -6.68 -8.44 12.57
C HIS A 202 -5.98 -7.43 13.50
N ILE A 203 -6.45 -6.18 13.54
CA ILE A 203 -5.89 -5.08 14.32
C ILE A 203 -6.94 -4.62 15.34
N ARG A 204 -7.30 -5.50 16.27
CA ARG A 204 -8.18 -5.14 17.38
C ARG A 204 -7.37 -4.45 18.49
N HIS A 205 -8.01 -3.49 19.15
CA HIS A 205 -7.47 -2.77 20.31
C HIS A 205 -7.24 -3.69 21.52
#